data_AF-A0A966S1L8-F1
#
_entry.id   AF-A0A966S1L8-F1
#
_cell.length_a   1.000
_cell.length_b   1.000
_cell.length_c   1.000
_cell.angle_alpha   90.00
_cell.angle_beta   90.00
_cell.angle_gamma   90.00
#
_symmetry.space_group_name_H-M   'P 1'
#
loop_
_entity.id
_entity.type
_entity.pdbx_description
1 polymer ?
#
loop_
_entity_poly.entity_id
_entity_poly.type
_entity_poly.pdbx_seq_one_letter_code
_entity_poly.pdbx_strand_id
1 'polypeptide(L)'
;MYVKARARRRVARAVVAVLGVLVAGCSIPKPTELVCRDGQSIFTCEAEFSDGKVRSLIFVDAPPPDRVALDSVTTRDDFGNPYCITLYDNATATYSGGEC
;
A
#
# COMPACT_ATOMS: atom_id res chain seq x y z
N MET A 1 44.35 51.10 -46.69
CA MET A 1 44.30 49.67 -46.32
C MET A 1 43.32 49.51 -45.16
N TYR A 2 42.20 48.81 -45.39
CA TYR A 2 41.15 48.56 -44.39
C TYR A 2 41.57 47.43 -43.44
N VAL A 3 41.54 47.65 -42.12
CA VAL A 3 41.69 46.58 -41.14
C VAL A 3 40.30 46.19 -40.63
N LYS A 4 39.90 44.96 -40.96
CA LYS A 4 38.58 44.38 -40.71
C LYS A 4 38.55 43.73 -39.32
N ALA A 5 37.44 43.97 -38.61
CA ALA A 5 37.13 43.59 -37.23
C ALA A 5 37.32 42.11 -36.87
N ARG A 6 37.38 41.80 -35.56
CA ARG A 6 36.78 40.58 -34.98
C ARG A 6 36.44 40.78 -33.49
N ALA A 7 35.20 41.21 -33.24
CA ALA A 7 34.59 41.17 -31.91
C ALA A 7 34.33 39.70 -31.53
N ARG A 8 34.96 39.23 -30.45
CA ARG A 8 34.77 37.88 -29.91
C ARG A 8 33.44 37.83 -29.12
N ARG A 9 32.37 37.36 -29.76
CA ARG A 9 31.13 36.99 -29.05
C ARG A 9 31.39 35.70 -28.25
N ARG A 10 31.47 35.81 -26.93
CA ARG A 10 31.40 34.65 -26.03
C ARG A 10 29.93 34.24 -25.94
N VAL A 11 29.59 33.11 -26.58
CA VAL A 11 28.27 32.49 -26.43
C VAL A 11 28.30 31.74 -25.09
N ALA A 12 27.67 32.30 -24.07
CA ALA A 12 27.42 31.60 -22.82
C ALA A 12 26.36 30.52 -23.10
N ARG A 13 26.77 29.24 -23.07
CA ARG A 13 25.83 28.11 -23.06
C ARG A 13 25.15 28.10 -21.70
N ALA A 14 23.89 28.53 -21.66
CA ALA A 14 23.02 28.33 -20.51
C ALA A 14 22.70 26.83 -20.39
N VAL A 15 23.23 26.18 -19.37
CA VAL A 15 22.85 24.81 -19.00
C VAL A 15 21.55 24.92 -18.22
N VAL A 16 20.43 24.57 -18.86
CA VAL A 16 19.13 24.46 -18.20
C VAL A 16 19.12 23.12 -17.46
N ALA A 17 19.40 23.16 -16.16
CA ALA A 17 19.19 22.04 -15.27
C ALA A 17 17.69 21.91 -15.00
N VAL A 18 17.03 20.97 -15.69
CA VAL A 18 15.66 20.59 -15.38
C VAL A 18 15.70 19.74 -14.12
N LEU A 19 15.47 20.35 -12.96
CA LEU A 19 15.11 19.61 -11.75
C LEU A 19 13.69 19.06 -11.94
N GLY A 20 13.60 17.83 -12.43
CA GLY A 20 12.36 17.06 -12.39
C GLY A 20 12.07 16.69 -10.94
N VAL A 21 11.16 17.42 -10.29
CA VAL A 21 10.56 16.99 -9.04
C VAL A 21 9.65 15.80 -9.38
N LEU A 22 10.17 14.58 -9.19
CA LEU A 22 9.35 13.37 -9.17
C LEU A 22 8.44 13.49 -7.96
N VAL A 23 7.22 13.99 -8.18
CA VAL A 23 6.13 13.79 -7.24
C VAL A 23 5.83 12.30 -7.29
N ALA A 24 6.54 11.52 -6.47
CA ALA A 24 6.11 10.16 -6.14
C ALA A 24 4.70 10.32 -5.56
N GLY A 25 3.69 10.06 -6.38
CA GLY A 25 2.30 10.12 -5.95
C GLY A 25 2.18 9.30 -4.68
N CYS A 26 1.58 9.87 -3.64
CA CYS A 26 1.28 9.15 -2.41
C CYS A 26 0.22 8.08 -2.72
N SER A 27 0.60 7.00 -3.39
CA SER A 27 -0.22 5.82 -3.53
C SER A 27 -0.26 5.12 -2.18
N ILE A 28 -1.45 5.02 -1.60
CA ILE A 28 -1.66 4.22 -0.40
C ILE A 28 -1.38 2.76 -0.79
N PRO A 29 -0.45 2.07 -0.12
CA PRO A 29 -0.22 0.64 -0.35
C PRO A 29 -1.52 -0.12 -0.20
N LYS A 30 -1.76 -1.09 -1.07
CA LYS A 30 -2.95 -1.94 -0.98
C LYS A 30 -2.66 -3.15 -0.10
N PRO A 31 -3.62 -3.61 0.71
CA PRO A 31 -3.47 -4.89 1.40
C PRO A 31 -3.41 -6.03 0.36
N THR A 32 -2.75 -7.13 0.70
CA THR A 32 -2.54 -8.27 -0.20
C THR A 32 -2.88 -9.60 0.45
N GLU A 33 -2.50 -9.83 1.71
CA GLU A 33 -2.64 -11.14 2.37
C GLU A 33 -2.93 -10.96 3.86
N LEU A 34 -3.74 -11.86 4.43
CA LEU A 34 -4.03 -11.91 5.87
C LEU A 34 -2.87 -12.53 6.65
N VAL A 35 -2.55 -11.89 7.77
CA VAL A 35 -1.57 -12.38 8.74
C VAL A 35 -2.30 -12.57 10.07
N CYS A 36 -2.89 -13.74 10.23
CA CYS A 36 -3.50 -14.19 11.49
C CYS A 36 -2.58 -15.20 12.19
N ARG A 37 -2.60 -15.21 13.53
CA ARG A 37 -1.84 -16.17 14.34
C ARG A 37 -2.81 -16.90 15.26
N ASP A 38 -2.76 -18.22 15.24
CA ASP A 38 -3.58 -19.05 16.13
C ASP A 38 -3.26 -18.78 17.60
N GLY A 39 -4.29 -18.88 18.44
CA GLY A 39 -4.17 -18.65 19.88
C GLY A 39 -4.05 -17.17 20.25
N GLN A 40 -4.41 -16.26 19.34
CA GLN A 40 -4.54 -14.83 19.60
C GLN A 40 -5.97 -14.36 19.34
N SER A 41 -6.33 -13.20 19.88
CA SER A 41 -7.62 -12.58 19.55
C SER A 41 -7.72 -12.33 18.05
N ILE A 42 -8.87 -12.63 17.44
CA ILE A 42 -9.08 -12.37 16.00
C ILE A 42 -8.88 -10.89 15.63
N PHE A 43 -9.07 -9.97 16.58
CA PHE A 43 -8.86 -8.54 16.38
C PHE A 43 -7.38 -8.14 16.30
N THR A 44 -6.44 -9.07 16.52
CA THR A 44 -5.01 -8.86 16.32
C THR A 44 -4.52 -9.33 14.96
N CYS A 45 -5.40 -9.86 14.08
CA CYS A 45 -4.98 -10.14 12.71
C CYS A 45 -4.55 -8.85 12.00
N GLU A 46 -3.54 -9.02 11.17
CA GLU A 46 -2.92 -7.97 10.38
C GLU A 46 -3.06 -8.31 8.89
N ALA A 47 -2.65 -7.39 8.02
CA ALA A 47 -2.45 -7.70 6.61
C ALA A 47 -1.05 -7.29 6.17
N GLU A 48 -0.47 -8.08 5.28
CA GLU A 48 0.65 -7.63 4.45
C GLU A 48 0.11 -6.69 3.36
N PHE A 49 0.90 -5.70 3.01
CA PHE A 49 0.58 -4.71 1.98
C PHE A 49 1.57 -4.78 0.83
N SER A 50 1.19 -4.20 -0.31
CA SER A 50 2.00 -4.15 -1.53
C SER A 50 3.38 -3.51 -1.38
N ASP A 51 3.64 -2.81 -0.27
CA ASP A 51 4.96 -2.28 0.08
C ASP A 51 5.78 -3.21 1.00
N GLY A 52 5.34 -4.45 1.19
CA GLY A 52 5.97 -5.48 2.01
C GLY A 52 5.86 -5.24 3.52
N LYS A 53 5.01 -4.32 3.95
CA LYS A 53 4.82 -4.02 5.38
C LYS A 53 3.54 -4.64 5.90
N VAL A 54 3.61 -5.16 7.12
CA VAL A 54 2.46 -5.65 7.86
C VAL A 54 1.83 -4.52 8.67
N ARG A 55 0.51 -4.40 8.64
CA ARG A 55 -0.25 -3.40 9.42
C ARG A 55 -1.54 -3.99 9.97
N SER A 56 -2.00 -3.46 11.09
CA SER A 56 -3.27 -3.83 11.71
C SER A 56 -4.47 -3.51 10.81
N LEU A 57 -5.50 -4.32 10.92
CA LEU A 57 -6.74 -4.18 10.16
C LEU A 57 -7.83 -3.46 10.96
N ILE A 58 -8.79 -2.89 10.23
CA ILE A 58 -10.02 -2.38 10.81
C ILE A 58 -11.10 -3.44 10.63
N PHE A 59 -11.62 -3.96 11.74
CA PHE A 59 -12.73 -4.91 11.70
C PHE A 59 -14.06 -4.17 11.58
N VAL A 60 -14.89 -4.63 10.65
CA VAL A 60 -16.24 -4.12 10.40
C VAL A 60 -17.25 -5.26 10.54
N ASP A 61 -18.46 -4.93 10.98
CA ASP A 61 -19.50 -5.94 11.26
C ASP A 61 -20.04 -6.62 9.98
N ALA A 62 -19.95 -5.92 8.85
CA ALA A 62 -20.43 -6.42 7.56
C ALA A 62 -19.51 -5.97 6.42
N PRO A 63 -19.43 -6.76 5.32
CA PRO A 63 -18.66 -6.39 4.14
C PRO A 63 -19.16 -5.03 3.62
N PRO A 64 -18.27 -4.03 3.41
CA PRO A 64 -18.72 -2.78 2.82
C PRO A 64 -19.25 -3.03 1.40
N PRO A 65 -20.24 -2.26 0.93
CA PRO A 65 -20.78 -2.42 -0.42
C PRO A 65 -19.68 -2.18 -1.45
N ASP A 66 -19.77 -2.89 -2.57
CA ASP A 66 -18.86 -2.80 -3.72
C ASP A 66 -17.38 -3.11 -3.39
N ARG A 67 -17.12 -3.89 -2.33
CA ARG A 67 -15.78 -4.35 -1.99
C ARG A 67 -15.48 -5.73 -2.54
N VAL A 68 -14.22 -5.90 -2.90
CA VAL A 68 -13.67 -7.17 -3.36
C VAL A 68 -12.95 -7.82 -2.20
N ALA A 69 -13.33 -9.07 -1.89
CA ALA A 69 -12.56 -9.91 -0.98
C ALA A 69 -11.22 -10.26 -1.64
N LEU A 70 -10.12 -10.00 -0.94
CA LEU A 70 -8.77 -10.26 -1.41
C LEU A 70 -8.25 -11.60 -0.92
N ASP A 71 -8.50 -11.90 0.35
CA ASP A 71 -7.99 -13.08 1.02
C ASP A 71 -8.95 -13.51 2.14
N SER A 72 -8.93 -14.79 2.46
CA SER A 72 -9.71 -15.37 3.55
C SER A 72 -8.92 -16.47 4.24
N VAL A 73 -8.87 -16.44 5.57
CA VAL A 73 -8.15 -17.44 6.36
C VAL A 73 -9.00 -17.93 7.53
N THR A 74 -8.93 -19.24 7.79
CA THR A 74 -9.41 -19.84 9.02
C THR A 74 -8.33 -19.68 10.10
N THR A 75 -8.65 -19.00 11.20
CA THR A 75 -7.78 -18.87 12.38
C THR A 75 -8.53 -19.31 13.63
N ARG A 76 -7.80 -19.65 14.69
CA ARG A 76 -8.38 -19.99 15.99
C ARG A 76 -8.05 -18.93 17.03
N ASP A 77 -9.06 -18.55 17.81
CA ASP A 77 -8.87 -17.64 18.94
C ASP A 77 -8.10 -18.30 20.11
N ASP A 78 -7.91 -17.57 21.21
CA ASP A 78 -7.26 -18.04 22.43
C ASP A 78 -8.04 -19.15 23.17
N PHE A 79 -9.32 -19.33 22.85
CA PHE A 79 -10.16 -20.43 23.34
C PHE A 79 -10.21 -21.62 22.37
N GLY A 80 -9.56 -21.52 21.21
CA GLY A 80 -9.54 -22.56 20.18
C GLY A 80 -10.77 -22.56 19.25
N ASN A 81 -11.63 -21.55 19.34
CA ASN A 81 -12.80 -21.42 18.47
C ASN A 81 -12.34 -21.02 17.06
N PRO A 82 -12.83 -21.69 16.00
CA PRO A 82 -12.49 -21.34 14.62
C PRO A 82 -13.27 -20.10 14.17
N TYR A 83 -12.57 -19.21 13.46
CA TYR A 83 -13.13 -18.05 12.79
C TYR A 83 -12.62 -17.95 11.36
N CYS A 84 -13.52 -17.66 10.43
CA CYS A 84 -13.19 -17.28 9.08
C CYS A 84 -13.04 -15.76 9.03
N ILE A 85 -11.83 -15.28 8.72
CA ILE A 85 -11.52 -13.87 8.57
C ILE A 85 -11.43 -13.56 7.08
N THR A 86 -12.09 -12.50 6.62
CA THR A 86 -12.05 -12.07 5.21
C THR A 86 -11.51 -10.65 5.12
N LEU A 87 -10.49 -10.47 4.27
CA LEU A 87 -9.84 -9.20 3.99
C LEU A 87 -10.41 -8.56 2.72
N TYR A 88 -10.58 -7.23 2.76
CA TYR A 88 -11.06 -6.44 1.63
C TYR A 88 -10.02 -5.46 1.10
N ASP A 89 -10.22 -5.00 -0.14
CA ASP A 89 -9.34 -4.11 -0.90
C ASP A 89 -9.11 -2.71 -0.31
N ASN A 90 -9.88 -2.33 0.70
CA ASN A 90 -9.80 -1.08 1.45
C ASN A 90 -9.14 -1.22 2.83
N ALA A 91 -8.48 -2.36 3.10
CA ALA A 91 -7.85 -2.68 4.38
C ALA A 91 -8.82 -2.78 5.58
N THR A 92 -10.08 -3.15 5.31
CA THR A 92 -11.00 -3.63 6.33
C THR A 92 -11.10 -5.14 6.30
N ALA A 93 -11.53 -5.74 7.41
CA ALA A 93 -11.82 -7.16 7.51
C ALA A 93 -13.15 -7.44 8.20
N THR A 94 -13.78 -8.54 7.85
CA THR A 94 -14.92 -9.11 8.58
C THR A 94 -14.53 -10.45 9.17
N TYR A 95 -15.32 -10.93 10.14
CA TYR A 95 -15.18 -12.27 10.68
C TYR A 95 -16.53 -12.97 10.75
N SER A 96 -16.52 -14.29 10.60
CA SER A 96 -17.64 -15.18 10.90
C SER A 96 -17.14 -16.36 11.73
N GLY A 97 -17.99 -16.90 12.60
CA GLY A 97 -17.66 -18.13 13.32
C GLY A 97 -17.65 -19.34 12.38
N GLY A 98 -16.66 -20.21 12.52
CA GLY A 98 -16.46 -21.39 11.68
C GLY A 98 -15.20 -21.31 10.80
N GLU A 99 -15.08 -22.24 9.87
CA GLU A 99 -14.00 -22.28 8.87
C GLU A 99 -14.45 -21.59 7.58
N CYS A 100 -13.50 -21.03 6.83
CA CYS A 100 -13.66 -20.71 5.42
C CYS A 100 -13.60 -22.01 4.58
#